data_AF-A0A9D5WI18-F1
#
_entry.id   AF-A0A9D5WI18-F1
#
_cell.length_a   1.000
_cell.length_b   1.000
_cell.length_c   1.000
_cell.angle_alpha   90.00
_cell.angle_beta   90.00
_cell.angle_gamma   90.00
#
_symmetry.space_group_name_H-M   'P 1'
#
loop_
_entity.id
_entity.type
_entity.pdbx_description
1 polymer ?
#
loop_
_entity_poly.entity_id
_entity_poly.type
_entity_poly.pdbx_seq_one_letter_code
_entity_poly.pdbx_strand_id
1 'polypeptide(L)'
;MLVVIATVINMMLITTALVAPLAIISAFENVRFAGWTMTFVAGISHAYVWFLLGQDTELLFLLSPALAGYEAICVMFIPLGIGEEEAAAEAANKG
;
A
#
# COMPACT_ATOMS: atom_id res chain seq x y z
N MET A 1 19.15 -5.34 -23.27
CA MET A 1 17.74 -4.88 -23.34
C MET A 1 16.88 -5.49 -22.23
N LEU A 2 16.85 -6.81 -22.07
CA LEU A 2 16.10 -7.50 -21.01
C LEU A 2 16.42 -7.02 -19.58
N VAL A 3 17.71 -6.85 -19.25
CA VAL A 3 18.15 -6.35 -17.93
C VAL A 3 17.59 -4.96 -17.64
N VAL A 4 17.64 -4.04 -18.62
CA VAL A 4 17.14 -2.67 -18.47
C VAL A 4 15.63 -2.66 -18.24
N ILE A 5 14.87 -3.47 -18.99
CA ILE A 5 13.42 -3.59 -18.81
C ILE A 5 13.09 -4.10 -17.42
N ALA A 6 13.78 -5.15 -16.95
CA ALA A 6 13.59 -5.69 -15.60
C ALA A 6 13.89 -4.65 -14.52
N THR A 7 14.99 -3.89 -14.65
CA THR A 7 15.33 -2.83 -13.69
C THR A 7 14.24 -1.76 -13.61
N VAL A 8 13.71 -1.32 -14.76
CA VAL A 8 12.65 -0.32 -14.79
C VAL A 8 11.36 -0.85 -14.14
N ILE A 9 10.97 -2.09 -14.41
CA ILE A 9 9.80 -2.73 -13.78
C ILE A 9 9.99 -2.80 -12.26
N ASN A 10 11.16 -3.20 -11.79
CA ASN A 10 11.43 -3.30 -10.35
C ASN A 10 11.36 -1.93 -9.67
N MET A 11 11.91 -0.88 -10.28
CA MET A 11 11.80 0.49 -9.78
C MET A 11 10.33 0.94 -9.66
N MET A 12 9.49 0.63 -10.66
CA MET A 12 8.07 0.96 -10.60
C MET A 12 7.33 0.17 -9.51
N LEU A 13 7.57 -1.13 -9.38
CA LEU A 13 6.87 -1.95 -8.38
C LEU A 13 7.28 -1.60 -6.95
N ILE A 14 8.57 -1.36 -6.69
CA ILE A 14 9.07 -0.96 -5.37
C ILE A 14 8.48 0.40 -4.97
N THR A 15 8.51 1.39 -5.87
CA THR A 15 7.93 2.72 -5.59
C THR A 15 6.41 2.64 -5.39
N THR A 16 5.72 1.82 -6.18
CA THR A 16 4.28 1.58 -6.03
C THR A 16 3.94 0.98 -4.67
N ALA A 17 4.73 0.02 -4.16
CA ALA A 17 4.52 -0.55 -2.83
C ALA A 17 4.58 0.49 -1.70
N LEU A 18 5.35 1.57 -1.85
CA LEU A 18 5.47 2.60 -0.81
C LEU A 18 4.44 3.73 -0.93
N VAL A 19 3.98 4.02 -2.14
CA VAL A 19 3.12 5.18 -2.41
C VAL A 19 1.65 4.79 -2.51
N ALA A 20 1.34 3.65 -3.14
CA ALA A 20 -0.04 3.24 -3.39
C ALA A 20 -0.88 3.11 -2.10
N PRO A 21 -0.37 2.53 -0.99
CA PRO A 21 -1.14 2.43 0.26
C PRO A 21 -1.62 3.79 0.78
N LEU A 22 -0.78 4.82 0.66
CA LEU A 22 -1.11 6.18 1.13
C LEU A 22 -2.23 6.84 0.31
N ALA A 23 -2.42 6.42 -0.93
CA ALA A 23 -3.42 6.96 -1.85
C ALA A 23 -4.74 6.15 -1.87
N ILE A 24 -4.83 5.04 -1.13
CA ILE A 24 -6.01 4.16 -1.14
C ILE A 24 -7.26 4.90 -0.67
N ILE A 25 -7.17 5.68 0.41
CA ILE A 25 -8.30 6.40 1.00
C ILE A 25 -8.88 7.38 -0.03
N SER A 26 -8.04 8.24 -0.60
CA SER A 26 -8.45 9.18 -1.65
C SER A 26 -8.99 8.47 -2.91
N ALA A 27 -8.53 7.25 -3.22
CA ALA A 27 -9.09 6.47 -4.31
C ALA A 27 -10.51 5.97 -4.00
N PHE A 28 -10.78 5.57 -2.76
CA PHE A 28 -12.13 5.18 -2.30
C PHE A 28 -13.11 6.36 -2.24
N GLU A 29 -12.63 7.55 -1.84
CA GLU A 29 -13.43 8.79 -1.84
C GLU A 29 -13.94 9.16 -3.24
N ASN A 30 -13.15 8.89 -4.28
CA ASN A 30 -13.54 9.19 -5.65
C ASN A 30 -14.51 8.14 -6.21
N VAL A 31 -14.09 6.86 -6.28
CA VAL A 31 -14.90 5.77 -6.84
C VAL A 31 -14.50 4.44 -6.20
N ARG A 32 -15.50 3.65 -5.77
CA ARG A 32 -15.29 2.30 -5.19
C ARG A 32 -14.41 1.39 -6.05
N PHE A 33 -14.58 1.39 -7.37
CA PHE A 33 -13.73 0.61 -8.29
C PHE A 33 -12.26 1.07 -8.27
N ALA A 34 -12.00 2.38 -8.22
CA ALA A 34 -10.64 2.91 -8.13
C ALA A 34 -9.98 2.54 -6.80
N GLY A 35 -10.71 2.64 -5.69
CA GLY A 35 -10.25 2.17 -4.38
C GLY A 35 -9.84 0.70 -4.39
N TRP A 36 -10.72 -0.20 -4.85
CA TRP A 36 -10.38 -1.63 -4.93
C TRP A 36 -9.23 -1.93 -5.87
N THR A 37 -9.14 -1.24 -7.02
CA THR A 37 -8.02 -1.39 -7.96
C THR A 37 -6.70 -1.00 -7.30
N MET A 38 -6.67 0.13 -6.58
CA MET A 38 -5.48 0.58 -5.85
C MET A 38 -5.07 -0.39 -4.74
N THR A 39 -6.06 -0.94 -3.99
CA THR A 39 -5.80 -1.97 -2.98
C THR A 39 -5.15 -3.22 -3.59
N PHE A 40 -5.65 -3.69 -4.73
CA PHE A 40 -5.05 -4.85 -5.42
C PHE A 40 -3.63 -4.56 -5.91
N VAL A 41 -3.40 -3.40 -6.53
CA VAL A 41 -2.08 -2.99 -7.03
C VAL A 41 -1.08 -2.86 -5.89
N ALA A 42 -1.48 -2.26 -4.77
CA ALA A 42 -0.65 -2.17 -3.57
C ALA A 42 -0.29 -3.56 -3.04
N GLY A 43 -1.27 -4.44 -2.86
CA GLY A 43 -1.03 -5.80 -2.35
C GLY A 43 -0.08 -6.63 -3.21
N ILE A 44 -0.24 -6.60 -4.55
CA ILE A 44 0.66 -7.30 -5.47
C ILE A 44 2.07 -6.71 -5.42
N SER A 45 2.20 -5.38 -5.35
CA SER A 45 3.49 -4.71 -5.27
C SER A 45 4.24 -5.06 -3.98
N HIS A 46 3.55 -5.10 -2.85
CA HIS A 46 4.12 -5.53 -1.57
C HIS A 46 4.60 -6.98 -1.59
N ALA A 47 3.77 -7.91 -2.08
CA ALA A 47 4.17 -9.31 -2.23
C ALA A 47 5.43 -9.46 -3.10
N TYR A 48 5.55 -8.65 -4.15
CA TYR A 48 6.72 -8.63 -5.01
C TYR A 48 7.98 -8.07 -4.30
N VAL A 49 7.85 -7.02 -3.50
CA VAL A 49 8.99 -6.49 -2.72
C VAL A 49 9.49 -7.52 -1.71
N TRP A 50 8.58 -8.24 -1.03
CA TRP A 50 8.96 -9.35 -0.15
C TRP A 50 9.65 -10.49 -0.90
N PHE A 51 9.17 -10.82 -2.09
CA PHE A 51 9.84 -11.81 -2.95
C PHE A 51 11.27 -11.39 -3.31
N LEU A 52 11.47 -10.11 -3.67
CA LEU A 52 12.80 -9.56 -3.98
C LEU A 52 13.72 -9.57 -2.75
N LEU A 53 13.22 -9.14 -1.60
CA LEU A 53 13.98 -9.21 -0.34
C LEU A 53 14.34 -10.65 0.00
N GLY A 54 13.42 -11.59 -0.21
CA GLY A 54 13.65 -13.02 0.01
C GLY A 54 14.72 -13.66 -0.87
N GLN A 55 15.21 -12.98 -1.92
CA GLN A 55 16.34 -13.45 -2.72
C GLN A 55 17.69 -13.28 -2.01
N ASP A 56 17.76 -12.45 -0.97
CA ASP A 56 18.98 -12.15 -0.23
C ASP A 56 18.68 -12.10 1.28
N THR A 57 19.24 -13.05 2.03
CA THR A 57 18.99 -13.18 3.47
C THR A 57 19.51 -12.00 4.30
N GLU A 58 20.58 -11.33 3.87
CA GLU A 58 21.13 -10.18 4.61
C GLU A 58 20.25 -8.95 4.39
N LEU A 59 19.84 -8.69 3.14
CA LEU A 59 18.89 -7.62 2.83
C LEU A 59 17.53 -7.86 3.46
N LEU A 60 17.06 -9.12 3.47
CA LEU A 60 15.84 -9.49 4.15
C LEU A 60 15.94 -9.17 5.65
N PHE A 61 17.01 -9.60 6.34
CA PHE A 61 17.16 -9.34 7.77
C PHE A 61 17.24 -7.84 8.09
N LEU A 62 17.95 -7.06 7.26
CA LEU A 62 18.15 -5.63 7.47
C LEU A 62 16.88 -4.80 7.21
N LEU A 63 16.15 -5.11 6.13
CA LEU A 63 15.06 -4.25 5.63
C LEU A 63 13.67 -4.76 6.01
N SER A 64 13.51 -6.06 6.30
CA SER A 64 12.22 -6.63 6.69
C SER A 64 11.58 -5.97 7.92
N PRO A 65 12.29 -5.55 8.98
CA PRO A 65 11.64 -4.93 10.14
C PRO A 65 11.03 -3.57 9.78
N ALA A 66 11.73 -2.78 8.97
CA ALA A 66 11.25 -1.46 8.53
C ALA A 66 10.04 -1.62 7.60
N LEU A 67 10.10 -2.55 6.64
CA LEU A 67 9.01 -2.80 5.71
C LEU A 67 7.78 -3.39 6.42
N ALA A 68 7.97 -4.38 7.29
CA ALA A 68 6.89 -4.96 8.09
C ALA A 68 6.25 -3.94 9.02
N GLY A 69 7.04 -3.02 9.60
CA GLY A 69 6.52 -1.91 10.39
C GLY A 69 5.66 -0.96 9.56
N TYR A 70 6.13 -0.58 8.37
CA TYR A 70 5.34 0.23 7.43
C TYR A 70 4.03 -0.45 7.03
N GLU A 71 4.08 -1.75 6.71
CA GLU A 71 2.89 -2.53 6.36
C GLU A 71 1.91 -2.65 7.51
N ALA A 72 2.40 -2.89 8.73
CA ALA A 72 1.57 -2.92 9.92
C ALA A 72 0.86 -1.57 10.12
N ILE A 73 1.56 -0.45 9.91
CA ILE A 73 0.94 0.88 9.97
C ILE A 73 -0.11 1.04 8.87
N CYS A 74 0.21 0.68 7.63
CA CYS A 74 -0.71 0.79 6.52
C CYS A 74 -1.97 -0.07 6.74
N VAL A 75 -1.83 -1.34 7.10
CA VAL A 75 -2.96 -2.25 7.30
C VAL A 75 -3.80 -1.85 8.52
N MET A 76 -3.17 -1.41 9.61
CA MET A 76 -3.90 -1.08 10.84
C MET A 76 -4.57 0.30 10.80
N PHE A 77 -4.00 1.28 10.07
CA PHE A 77 -4.47 2.67 10.12
C PHE A 77 -5.11 3.18 8.83
N ILE A 78 -4.87 2.58 7.65
CA ILE A 78 -5.57 2.98 6.41
C ILE A 78 -7.10 2.74 6.49
N PRO A 79 -7.61 1.64 7.09
CA PRO A 79 -9.06 1.43 7.20
C PRO A 79 -9.75 2.42 8.13
N LEU A 80 -9.02 3.06 9.06
CA LEU A 80 -9.62 3.95 10.07
C LEU A 80 -10.10 5.29 9.48
N GLY A 81 -9.73 5.65 8.26
CA GLY A 81 -10.25 6.84 7.58
C GLY A 81 -11.55 6.62 6.80
N ILE A 82 -11.93 5.37 6.50
CA ILE A 82 -13.08 5.08 5.64
C ILE A 82 -14.33 4.90 6.50
N GLY A 83 -15.12 5.98 6.63
CA GLY A 83 -16.44 5.96 7.25
C GLY A 83 -16.52 6.48 8.69
N GLU A 84 -15.39 6.77 9.35
CA GLU A 84 -15.40 7.43 10.67
C GLU A 84 -15.86 8.90 10.57
N GLU A 85 -15.50 9.61 9.48
CA GLU A 85 -15.96 10.98 9.23
C GLU A 85 -17.46 11.04 8.87
N GLU A 86 -17.97 10.12 8.04
CA GLU A 86 -19.41 10.06 7.72
C GLU A 86 -20.25 9.70 8.95
N ALA A 87 -19.76 8.79 9.80
CA ALA A 87 -20.43 8.45 11.05
C ALA A 87 -20.40 9.61 12.06
N ALA A 88 -19.30 10.35 12.16
CA ALA A 88 -19.19 11.54 13.00
C ALA A 88 -20.07 12.70 12.49
N ALA A 89 -20.13 12.91 11.17
CA ALA A 89 -20.99 13.91 10.54
C ALA A 89 -22.48 13.57 10.68
N GLU A 90 -22.88 12.30 10.50
CA GLU A 90 -24.26 11.85 10.77
C GLU A 90 -24.64 12.00 12.24
N ALA A 91 -23.72 11.74 13.18
CA ALA A 91 -23.97 11.90 14.61
C ALA A 91 -24.13 13.38 15.00
N ALA A 92 -23.34 14.28 14.40
CA ALA A 92 -23.45 15.72 14.62
C ALA A 92 -24.73 16.33 14.04
N ASN A 93 -25.27 15.77 12.95
CA ASN A 93 -26.50 16.24 12.30
C ASN A 93 -27.79 15.67 12.91
N LYS A 94 -27.68 14.76 13.90
CA LYS A 94 -28.78 14.18 14.67
C LYS A 94 -28.92 14.80 16.07
N GLY A 95 -28.10 15.79 16.41
CA GLY A 95 -28.24 16.65 17.60
C GLY A 95 -28.89 17.99 17.26
#